data_AF-A0A1Q8CAD0-F1
#
_entry.id   AF-A0A1Q8CAD0-F1
#
_cell.length_a   1.000
_cell.length_b   1.000
_cell.length_c   1.000
_cell.angle_alpha   90.00
_cell.angle_beta   90.00
_cell.angle_gamma   90.00
#
_symmetry.space_group_name_H-M   'P 1'
#
loop_
_entity.id
_entity.type
_entity.pdbx_description
1 polymer ?
#
loop_
_entity_poly.entity_id
_entity_poly.type
_entity_poly.pdbx_seq_one_letter_code
_entity_poly.pdbx_strand_id
1 'polypeptide(L)'
;MTTLGLLLGSVVAAAAATSHGTVTHADGAPAGEVWFNSGNHAAHAGHPEHGFNSFTIKDLFCGDGWGIGVEWRLSDGVFTHQSAGDCEPVELTYETGQAINIVVDFNWRPYMWAVDGLHETEYGSWSTDWMGSDSTEGDTDLFTRTSVYNDVLGEGHTFTASMWPTALARVIGAGATPAMWRDLQERTPLPSSLSEERRESLYKQLWCHAAYGRLPQLGGPTWDIEAERPNISWWRVAAQVADHGCNW
;
A
#
# COMPACT_ATOMS: atom_id res chain seq x y z
N MET A 1 -44.42 -10.37 -18.35
CA MET A 1 -43.17 -11.02 -17.90
C MET A 1 -42.08 -9.99 -18.06
N THR A 2 -41.67 -9.37 -16.96
CA THR A 2 -40.68 -8.29 -16.96
C THR A 2 -39.40 -8.87 -16.41
N THR A 3 -38.41 -9.07 -17.28
CA THR A 3 -37.09 -9.60 -16.92
C THR A 3 -36.34 -8.50 -16.19
N LEU A 4 -36.12 -8.69 -14.88
CA LEU A 4 -35.27 -7.83 -14.07
C LEU A 4 -33.82 -8.21 -14.37
N GLY A 5 -33.13 -7.39 -15.16
CA GLY A 5 -31.69 -7.56 -15.41
C GLY A 5 -30.91 -7.15 -14.16
N LEU A 6 -30.21 -8.10 -13.56
CA LEU A 6 -29.26 -7.87 -12.48
C LEU A 6 -28.09 -7.04 -13.05
N LEU A 7 -28.01 -5.77 -12.66
CA LEU A 7 -26.86 -4.93 -12.91
C LEU A 7 -25.72 -5.43 -12.02
N LEU A 8 -24.77 -6.15 -12.60
CA LEU A 8 -23.46 -6.41 -12.01
C LEU A 8 -22.79 -5.04 -11.82
N GLY A 9 -22.81 -4.55 -10.59
CA GLY A 9 -22.06 -3.35 -10.22
C GLY A 9 -20.58 -3.61 -10.46
N SER A 10 -19.92 -2.73 -11.20
CA SER A 10 -18.46 -2.74 -11.33
C SER A 10 -17.86 -2.61 -9.95
N VAL A 11 -17.08 -3.61 -9.53
CA VAL A 11 -16.29 -3.59 -8.30
C VAL A 11 -15.32 -2.42 -8.41
N VAL A 12 -15.61 -1.36 -7.65
CA VAL A 12 -14.63 -0.28 -7.47
C VAL A 12 -13.61 -0.87 -6.51
N ALA A 13 -12.37 -1.07 -6.97
CA ALA A 13 -11.27 -1.48 -6.10
C ALA A 13 -11.31 -0.61 -4.84
N ALA A 14 -11.14 -1.21 -3.66
CA ALA A 14 -10.85 -0.44 -2.46
C ALA A 14 -9.68 0.48 -2.83
N ALA A 15 -9.88 1.80 -2.70
CA ALA A 15 -9.11 2.82 -3.39
C ALA A 15 -7.66 3.01 -2.88
N ALA A 16 -7.09 1.95 -2.28
CA ALA A 16 -5.74 1.85 -1.75
C ALA A 16 -5.10 0.46 -1.88
N ALA A 17 -5.86 -0.53 -2.36
CA ALA A 17 -5.41 -1.91 -2.35
C ALA A 17 -4.24 -2.12 -3.31
N THR A 18 -3.14 -2.63 -2.76
CA THR A 18 -1.92 -2.98 -3.49
C THR A 18 -2.05 -4.31 -4.20
N SER A 19 -2.92 -5.19 -3.73
CA SER A 19 -3.33 -6.38 -4.47
C SER A 19 -4.71 -6.83 -4.04
N HIS A 20 -5.30 -7.71 -4.86
CA HIS A 20 -6.65 -8.23 -4.69
C HIS A 20 -6.70 -9.71 -5.06
N GLY A 21 -7.51 -10.46 -4.34
CA GLY A 21 -7.72 -11.89 -4.55
C GLY A 21 -9.16 -12.25 -4.23
N THR A 22 -9.70 -13.22 -4.97
CA THR A 22 -11.06 -13.73 -4.79
C THR A 22 -11.04 -15.20 -4.41
N VAL A 23 -12.04 -15.61 -3.65
CA VAL A 23 -12.39 -17.03 -3.44
C VAL A 23 -13.78 -17.27 -4.01
N THR A 24 -13.98 -18.40 -4.66
CA THR A 24 -15.22 -18.72 -5.39
C THR A 24 -15.81 -20.03 -4.87
N HIS A 25 -17.13 -20.14 -4.87
CA HIS A 25 -17.83 -21.40 -4.69
C HIS A 25 -17.52 -22.38 -5.82
N ALA A 26 -17.86 -23.66 -5.60
CA ALA A 26 -17.70 -24.73 -6.57
C ALA A 26 -18.44 -24.49 -7.91
N ASP A 27 -19.50 -23.69 -7.91
CA ASP A 27 -20.24 -23.30 -9.12
C ASP A 27 -19.59 -22.12 -9.89
N GLY A 28 -18.49 -21.57 -9.36
CA GLY A 28 -17.75 -20.45 -9.93
C GLY A 28 -18.23 -19.07 -9.49
N ALA A 29 -19.28 -18.96 -8.65
CA ALA A 29 -19.69 -17.67 -8.10
C ALA A 29 -18.67 -17.16 -7.07
N PRO A 30 -18.31 -15.86 -7.07
CA PRO A 30 -17.36 -15.30 -6.11
C PRO A 30 -17.97 -15.27 -4.71
N ALA A 31 -17.42 -16.03 -3.77
CA ALA A 31 -17.88 -16.09 -2.38
C ALA A 31 -17.38 -14.88 -1.57
N GLY A 32 -16.13 -14.47 -1.79
CA GLY A 32 -15.51 -13.38 -1.06
C GLY A 32 -14.33 -12.75 -1.77
N GLU A 33 -13.98 -11.56 -1.30
CA GLU A 33 -12.89 -10.75 -1.81
C GLU A 33 -11.96 -10.36 -0.66
N VAL A 34 -10.66 -10.37 -0.93
CA VAL A 34 -9.64 -9.91 0.00
C VAL A 34 -8.71 -8.96 -0.73
N TRP A 35 -8.41 -7.83 -0.11
CA TRP A 35 -7.42 -6.86 -0.57
C TRP A 35 -6.31 -6.74 0.43
N PHE A 36 -5.08 -6.56 -0.04
CA PHE A 36 -3.94 -6.22 0.81
C PHE A 36 -3.51 -4.78 0.58
N ASN A 37 -3.26 -4.05 1.67
CA ASN A 37 -2.77 -2.67 1.68
C ASN A 37 -1.38 -2.66 2.33
N SER A 38 -0.36 -2.31 1.54
CA SER A 38 1.03 -2.30 1.97
C SER A 38 1.36 -1.05 2.79
N GLY A 39 2.09 -1.22 3.89
CA GLY A 39 2.57 -0.14 4.73
C GLY A 39 1.47 0.79 5.24
N ASN A 40 1.78 2.08 5.36
CA ASN A 40 0.84 3.09 5.83
C ASN A 40 0.53 4.11 4.72
N HIS A 41 -0.71 4.07 4.23
CA HIS A 41 -1.27 5.03 3.27
C HIS A 41 -2.04 6.19 3.94
N ALA A 42 -1.99 6.32 5.28
CA ALA A 42 -2.73 7.38 5.97
C ALA A 42 -2.33 8.77 5.45
N ALA A 43 -3.33 9.62 5.20
CA ALA A 43 -3.20 10.97 4.62
C ALA A 43 -2.98 11.05 3.09
N HIS A 44 -3.10 9.95 2.36
CA HIS A 44 -3.16 9.96 0.89
C HIS A 44 -4.58 10.20 0.39
N ALA A 45 -4.75 11.16 -0.52
CA ALA A 45 -6.05 11.42 -1.14
C ALA A 45 -6.48 10.22 -1.98
N GLY A 46 -7.64 9.64 -1.66
CA GLY A 46 -8.17 8.47 -2.36
C GLY A 46 -7.97 7.16 -1.62
N HIS A 47 -7.08 7.09 -0.64
CA HIS A 47 -6.87 5.88 0.15
C HIS A 47 -7.75 5.94 1.42
N PRO A 48 -8.70 5.02 1.65
CA PRO A 48 -9.37 4.93 2.94
C PRO A 48 -8.33 4.72 4.04
N GLU A 49 -8.63 5.15 5.28
CA GLU A 49 -7.78 4.84 6.43
C GLU A 49 -7.78 3.33 6.68
N HIS A 50 -6.84 2.64 6.02
CA HIS A 50 -6.52 1.26 6.27
C HIS A 50 -5.36 1.20 7.25
N GLY A 51 -5.39 0.19 8.11
CA GLY A 51 -4.33 -0.03 9.07
C GLY A 51 -2.99 -0.37 8.41
N PHE A 52 -1.91 -0.32 9.18
CA PHE A 52 -0.57 -0.62 8.69
C PHE A 52 -0.43 -2.09 8.27
N ASN A 53 0.01 -2.36 7.04
CA ASN A 53 0.11 -3.72 6.47
C ASN A 53 -1.17 -4.53 6.75
N SER A 54 -2.27 -4.15 6.12
CA SER A 54 -3.60 -4.65 6.48
C SER A 54 -4.31 -5.37 5.35
N PHE A 55 -5.14 -6.32 5.72
CA PHE A 55 -6.10 -6.95 4.84
C PHE A 55 -7.47 -6.32 4.99
N THR A 56 -8.14 -6.03 3.89
CA THR A 56 -9.59 -5.83 3.86
C THR A 56 -10.21 -7.13 3.40
N ILE A 57 -11.08 -7.73 4.21
CA ILE A 57 -11.77 -8.99 3.94
C ILE A 57 -13.25 -8.66 3.77
N LYS A 58 -13.85 -9.13 2.68
CA LYS A 58 -15.26 -8.92 2.39
C LYS A 58 -15.95 -10.21 2.00
N ASP A 59 -17.06 -10.45 2.67
CA ASP A 59 -18.01 -11.50 2.36
C ASP A 59 -19.04 -10.97 1.35
N LEU A 60 -19.16 -11.63 0.19
CA LEU A 60 -20.06 -11.21 -0.87
C LEU A 60 -21.42 -11.91 -0.82
N PHE A 61 -21.56 -13.02 -0.08
CA PHE A 61 -22.73 -13.90 -0.13
C PHE A 61 -23.28 -14.24 1.25
N CYS A 62 -23.94 -13.26 1.87
CA CYS A 62 -24.59 -13.48 3.17
C CYS A 62 -25.65 -14.59 3.15
N GLY A 63 -25.59 -15.46 4.15
CA GLY A 63 -26.53 -16.54 4.41
C GLY A 63 -26.25 -17.83 3.63
N ASP A 64 -25.08 -17.94 3.00
CA ASP A 64 -24.64 -19.14 2.28
C ASP A 64 -23.98 -20.19 3.19
N GLY A 65 -23.75 -19.84 4.47
CA GLY A 65 -23.11 -20.72 5.45
C GLY A 65 -21.58 -20.73 5.39
N TRP A 66 -20.95 -19.81 4.67
CA TRP A 66 -19.50 -19.67 4.54
C TRP A 66 -19.01 -18.35 5.13
N GLY A 67 -17.86 -18.39 5.79
CA GLY A 67 -17.12 -17.19 6.19
C GLY A 67 -15.86 -17.01 5.35
N ILE A 68 -15.36 -15.78 5.26
CA ILE A 68 -14.17 -15.45 4.47
C ILE A 68 -12.97 -15.21 5.37
N GLY A 69 -11.80 -15.65 4.92
CA GLY A 69 -10.54 -15.41 5.59
C GLY A 69 -9.38 -15.23 4.63
N VAL A 70 -8.21 -15.02 5.21
CA VAL A 70 -6.94 -14.85 4.50
C VAL A 70 -5.85 -15.65 5.20
N GLU A 71 -5.05 -16.37 4.42
CA GLU A 71 -3.82 -17.03 4.85
C GLU A 71 -2.64 -16.28 4.23
N TRP A 72 -1.60 -16.03 5.00
CA TRP A 72 -0.36 -15.48 4.46
C TRP A 72 0.88 -16.11 5.10
N ARG A 73 1.98 -16.02 4.37
CA ARG A 73 3.23 -16.70 4.68
C ARG A 73 4.38 -15.72 4.63
N LEU A 74 5.07 -15.63 5.76
CA LEU A 74 6.38 -15.01 5.87
C LEU A 74 7.44 -16.10 6.02
N SER A 75 8.71 -15.70 5.96
CA SER A 75 9.83 -16.65 6.10
C SER A 75 9.84 -17.44 7.41
N ASP A 76 9.18 -16.90 8.44
CA ASP A 76 9.18 -17.40 9.82
C ASP A 76 7.86 -18.08 10.22
N GLY A 77 6.83 -18.07 9.37
CA GLY A 77 5.54 -18.65 9.74
C GLY A 77 4.42 -18.55 8.70
N VAL A 78 3.36 -19.29 9.00
CA VAL A 78 2.06 -19.21 8.32
C VAL A 78 1.08 -18.60 9.29
N PHE A 79 0.33 -17.62 8.82
CA PHE A 79 -0.61 -16.83 9.60
C PHE A 79 -1.96 -16.87 8.92
N THR A 80 -3.03 -16.76 9.71
CA THR A 80 -4.38 -16.71 9.20
C THR A 80 -5.22 -15.70 9.97
N HIS A 81 -6.19 -15.14 9.28
CA HIS A 81 -7.28 -14.37 9.87
C HIS A 81 -8.59 -14.72 9.16
N GLN A 82 -9.71 -14.66 9.86
CA GLN A 82 -11.04 -14.92 9.30
C GLN A 82 -12.08 -14.04 9.96
N SER A 83 -13.19 -13.78 9.24
CA SER A 83 -14.40 -13.22 9.82
C SER A 83 -14.95 -14.11 10.95
N ALA A 84 -15.79 -13.54 11.81
CA ALA A 84 -16.38 -14.28 12.93
C ALA A 84 -17.42 -15.31 12.46
N GLY A 85 -17.98 -15.11 11.28
CA GLY A 85 -18.93 -16.01 10.62
C GLY A 85 -19.33 -15.48 9.25
N ASP A 86 -20.38 -16.09 8.72
CA ASP A 86 -21.11 -15.65 7.53
C ASP A 86 -21.69 -14.25 7.79
N CYS A 87 -21.17 -13.26 7.04
CA CYS A 87 -21.52 -11.85 7.13
C CYS A 87 -21.34 -11.14 8.48
N GLU A 88 -20.44 -11.63 9.34
CA GLU A 88 -20.10 -10.99 10.61
C GLU A 88 -18.60 -10.67 10.77
N PRO A 89 -18.19 -9.41 10.51
CA PRO A 89 -18.88 -8.40 9.70
C PRO A 89 -18.76 -8.70 8.18
N VAL A 90 -19.66 -8.12 7.37
CA VAL A 90 -19.61 -8.19 5.90
C VAL A 90 -18.28 -7.69 5.34
N GLU A 91 -17.70 -6.67 5.97
CA GLU A 91 -16.39 -6.12 5.61
C GLU A 91 -15.58 -5.83 6.87
N LEU A 92 -14.32 -6.24 6.88
CA LEU A 92 -13.41 -6.23 8.02
C LEU A 92 -12.03 -5.76 7.55
N THR A 93 -11.41 -4.86 8.28
CA THR A 93 -9.98 -4.55 8.12
C THR A 93 -9.18 -5.18 9.25
N TYR A 94 -8.11 -5.90 8.91
CA TYR A 94 -7.22 -6.56 9.85
C TYR A 94 -5.77 -6.15 9.62
N GLU A 95 -5.15 -5.51 10.60
CA GLU A 95 -3.72 -5.24 10.60
C GLU A 95 -2.95 -6.52 10.91
N THR A 96 -1.95 -6.82 10.07
CA THR A 96 -1.11 -8.00 10.26
C THR A 96 -0.20 -7.89 11.49
N GLY A 97 0.08 -6.67 11.95
CA GLY A 97 1.05 -6.38 13.01
C GLY A 97 2.50 -6.71 12.63
N GLN A 98 2.78 -6.92 11.33
CA GLN A 98 4.06 -7.40 10.83
C GLN A 98 4.82 -6.32 10.04
N ALA A 99 6.15 -6.48 10.03
CA ALA A 99 7.15 -5.63 9.35
C ALA A 99 7.10 -4.14 9.73
N ILE A 100 7.78 -3.75 10.81
CA ILE A 100 7.74 -2.37 11.30
C ILE A 100 8.68 -1.42 10.56
N ASN A 101 9.87 -1.83 10.09
CA ASN A 101 10.84 -0.87 9.53
C ASN A 101 11.60 -1.38 8.30
N ILE A 102 11.25 -2.55 7.77
CA ILE A 102 11.82 -3.11 6.54
C ILE A 102 10.72 -3.61 5.63
N VAL A 103 10.95 -3.54 4.32
CA VAL A 103 10.04 -4.13 3.33
C VAL A 103 10.28 -5.64 3.28
N VAL A 104 9.20 -6.42 3.30
CA VAL A 104 9.28 -7.90 3.30
C VAL A 104 8.36 -8.48 2.22
N ASP A 105 8.95 -9.26 1.31
CA ASP A 105 8.22 -10.09 0.35
C ASP A 105 7.44 -11.18 1.09
N PHE A 106 6.18 -11.37 0.70
CA PHE A 106 5.34 -12.40 1.29
C PHE A 106 4.32 -12.93 0.28
N ASN A 107 3.72 -14.07 0.60
CA ASN A 107 2.64 -14.63 -0.20
C ASN A 107 1.37 -14.70 0.64
N TRP A 108 0.23 -14.43 0.03
CA TRP A 108 -1.07 -14.53 0.68
C TRP A 108 -2.12 -15.12 -0.24
N ARG A 109 -3.21 -15.65 0.31
CA ARG A 109 -4.36 -16.12 -0.45
C ARG A 109 -5.65 -15.96 0.35
N PRO A 110 -6.78 -15.64 -0.30
CA PRO A 110 -8.08 -15.72 0.35
C PRO A 110 -8.48 -17.18 0.54
N TYR A 111 -9.35 -17.43 1.51
CA TYR A 111 -10.04 -18.71 1.66
C TYR A 111 -11.46 -18.50 2.18
N MET A 112 -12.29 -19.52 2.02
CA MET A 112 -13.61 -19.60 2.65
C MET A 112 -13.70 -20.86 3.52
N TRP A 113 -14.44 -20.76 4.62
CA TRP A 113 -14.62 -21.85 5.58
C TRP A 113 -16.11 -22.00 5.90
N ALA A 114 -16.59 -23.24 5.99
CA ALA A 114 -17.99 -23.46 6.31
C ALA A 114 -18.23 -23.20 7.81
N VAL A 115 -19.18 -22.33 8.11
CA VAL A 115 -19.50 -21.88 9.47
C VAL A 115 -19.98 -23.03 10.36
N ASP A 116 -20.61 -24.03 9.75
CA ASP A 116 -21.05 -25.25 10.43
C ASP A 116 -19.90 -26.23 10.78
N GLY A 117 -18.70 -26.00 10.24
CA GLY A 117 -17.53 -26.86 10.41
C GLY A 117 -17.62 -28.22 9.72
N LEU A 118 -18.58 -28.41 8.80
CA LEU A 118 -18.84 -29.69 8.12
C LEU A 118 -18.09 -29.84 6.80
N HIS A 119 -17.53 -28.76 6.26
CA HIS A 119 -16.79 -28.75 5.01
C HIS A 119 -15.34 -28.32 5.24
N GLU A 120 -14.45 -28.82 4.39
CA GLU A 120 -13.05 -28.38 4.38
C GLU A 120 -12.93 -26.94 3.90
N THR A 121 -11.89 -26.25 4.35
CA THR A 121 -11.56 -24.91 3.88
C THR A 121 -11.22 -24.92 2.40
N GLU A 122 -11.85 -24.04 1.64
CA GLU A 122 -11.59 -23.86 0.21
C GLU A 122 -10.74 -22.61 -0.01
N TYR A 123 -9.70 -22.74 -0.83
CA TYR A 123 -8.66 -21.71 -0.99
C TYR A 123 -8.69 -21.09 -2.37
N GLY A 124 -8.51 -19.77 -2.42
CA GLY A 124 -8.16 -19.06 -3.64
C GLY A 124 -6.71 -19.26 -4.04
N SER A 125 -6.31 -18.54 -5.10
CA SER A 125 -4.93 -18.58 -5.61
C SER A 125 -3.97 -17.81 -4.71
N TRP A 126 -2.70 -18.23 -4.72
CA TRP A 126 -1.62 -17.47 -4.09
C TRP A 126 -1.31 -16.20 -4.88
N SER A 127 -1.21 -15.10 -4.15
CA SER A 127 -0.70 -13.80 -4.60
C SER A 127 0.65 -13.53 -3.92
N THR A 128 1.56 -12.89 -4.64
CA THR A 128 2.83 -12.38 -4.10
C THR A 128 2.73 -10.87 -3.93
N ASP A 129 3.16 -10.36 -2.78
CA ASP A 129 3.13 -8.93 -2.48
C ASP A 129 4.24 -8.56 -1.49
N TRP A 130 4.26 -7.31 -1.05
CA TRP A 130 5.25 -6.76 -0.14
C TRP A 130 4.59 -6.10 1.06
N MET A 131 4.94 -6.56 2.26
CA MET A 131 4.67 -5.79 3.47
C MET A 131 5.55 -4.55 3.45
N GLY A 132 4.91 -3.39 3.60
CA GLY A 132 5.59 -2.11 3.72
C GLY A 132 6.29 -1.97 5.06
N SER A 133 7.01 -0.87 5.20
CA SER A 133 7.73 -0.46 6.39
C SER A 133 7.28 0.91 6.84
N ASP A 134 7.36 1.20 8.13
CA ASP A 134 6.99 2.49 8.69
C ASP A 134 7.79 2.85 9.95
N SER A 135 8.50 3.97 9.90
CA SER A 135 9.26 4.46 11.04
C SER A 135 8.69 5.78 11.54
N THR A 136 8.23 5.78 12.78
CA THR A 136 7.98 7.00 13.57
C THR A 136 9.14 7.31 14.52
N GLU A 137 10.16 6.43 14.58
CA GLU A 137 11.28 6.55 15.50
C GLU A 137 12.38 7.50 14.99
N GLY A 138 13.01 8.22 15.92
CA GLY A 138 14.08 9.16 15.61
C GLY A 138 13.53 10.57 15.34
N ASP A 139 13.53 11.40 16.38
CA ASP A 139 13.31 12.83 16.23
C ASP A 139 14.44 13.41 15.38
N THR A 140 14.17 13.55 14.08
CA THR A 140 14.94 14.46 13.26
C THR A 140 14.16 15.77 13.23
N ASP A 141 14.88 16.89 13.22
CA ASP A 141 14.21 18.17 13.00
C ASP A 141 13.63 18.29 11.57
N LEU A 142 13.77 17.27 10.72
CA LEU A 142 13.46 17.31 9.29
C LEU A 142 12.18 16.57 8.90
N PHE A 143 11.88 15.45 9.55
CA PHE A 143 10.65 14.69 9.29
C PHE A 143 10.25 13.87 10.51
N THR A 144 8.95 13.67 10.67
CA THR A 144 8.37 12.96 11.81
C THR A 144 8.16 11.47 11.52
N ARG A 145 7.95 11.11 10.26
CA ARG A 145 7.62 9.76 9.84
C ARG A 145 8.19 9.45 8.46
N THR A 146 8.54 8.19 8.23
CA THR A 146 8.83 7.64 6.90
C THR A 146 8.10 6.32 6.71
N SER A 147 7.68 6.04 5.49
CA SER A 147 7.02 4.80 5.11
C SER A 147 7.56 4.34 3.76
N VAL A 148 7.69 3.04 3.54
CA VAL A 148 7.95 2.47 2.21
C VAL A 148 6.93 1.38 1.96
N TYR A 149 6.20 1.47 0.87
CA TYR A 149 5.09 0.57 0.57
C TYR A 149 4.92 0.35 -0.94
N ASN A 150 4.13 -0.65 -1.29
CA ASN A 150 3.69 -0.90 -2.66
C ASN A 150 2.54 0.06 -3.00
N ASP A 151 2.53 0.66 -4.18
CA ASP A 151 1.43 1.50 -4.65
C ASP A 151 1.17 1.29 -6.15
N VAL A 152 0.03 1.77 -6.64
CA VAL A 152 -0.32 1.69 -8.06
C VAL A 152 0.10 2.97 -8.77
N LEU A 153 0.98 2.85 -9.77
CA LEU A 153 1.37 3.95 -10.66
C LEU A 153 1.06 3.59 -12.11
N GLY A 154 0.02 4.22 -12.67
CA GLY A 154 -0.48 3.89 -14.00
C GLY A 154 -1.14 2.51 -14.01
N GLU A 155 -0.64 1.60 -14.85
CA GLU A 155 -1.11 0.21 -14.92
C GLU A 155 -0.24 -0.77 -14.10
N GLY A 156 0.81 -0.27 -13.45
CA GLY A 156 1.79 -1.09 -12.75
C GLY A 156 1.90 -0.80 -11.25
N HIS A 157 2.61 -1.67 -10.55
CA HIS A 157 2.99 -1.49 -9.15
C HIS A 157 4.33 -0.78 -9.04
N THR A 158 4.48 0.08 -8.04
CA THR A 158 5.72 0.80 -7.72
C THR A 158 6.02 0.70 -6.24
N PHE A 159 7.31 0.74 -5.89
CA PHE A 159 7.70 1.09 -4.52
C PHE A 159 7.56 2.60 -4.35
N THR A 160 6.79 3.01 -3.36
CA THR A 160 6.66 4.40 -2.94
C THR A 160 7.32 4.56 -1.58
N ALA A 161 8.21 5.54 -1.46
CA ALA A 161 8.69 5.99 -0.17
C ALA A 161 8.03 7.33 0.16
N SER A 162 7.47 7.45 1.36
CA SER A 162 6.78 8.65 1.82
C SER A 162 7.49 9.22 3.01
N MET A 163 7.59 10.54 3.05
CA MET A 163 8.15 11.30 4.16
C MET A 163 7.15 12.34 4.65
N TRP A 164 7.04 12.51 5.97
CA TRP A 164 6.26 13.59 6.58
C TRP A 164 7.20 14.72 7.01
N PRO A 165 7.47 15.72 6.15
CA PRO A 165 8.43 16.77 6.44
C PRO A 165 7.93 17.71 7.56
N THR A 166 8.84 18.11 8.45
CA THR A 166 8.57 19.14 9.46
C THR A 166 8.47 20.53 8.82
N ALA A 167 8.01 21.50 9.60
CA ALA A 167 8.08 22.91 9.22
C ALA A 167 9.53 23.35 8.90
N LEU A 168 10.52 22.85 9.65
CA LEU A 168 11.92 23.19 9.42
C LEU A 168 12.41 22.65 8.07
N ALA A 169 12.16 21.37 7.74
CA ALA A 169 12.54 20.81 6.45
C ALA A 169 11.93 21.60 5.28
N ARG A 170 10.67 22.03 5.41
CA ARG A 170 10.04 22.90 4.40
C ARG A 170 10.72 24.27 4.31
N VAL A 171 11.22 24.83 5.41
CA VAL A 171 11.94 26.12 5.40
C VAL A 171 13.31 26.01 4.75
N ILE A 172 14.13 25.03 5.14
CA ILE A 172 15.49 24.89 4.62
C ILE A 172 15.53 24.23 3.23
N GLY A 173 14.49 23.47 2.89
CA GLY A 173 14.25 22.87 1.59
C GLY A 173 15.38 21.95 1.10
N ALA A 174 15.75 22.06 -0.17
CA ALA A 174 16.78 21.24 -0.82
C ALA A 174 18.15 21.18 -0.10
N GLY A 175 18.47 22.16 0.75
CA GLY A 175 19.68 22.11 1.57
C GLY A 175 19.72 20.94 2.57
N ALA A 176 18.56 20.38 2.94
CA ALA A 176 18.45 19.25 3.85
C ALA A 176 18.48 17.88 3.16
N THR A 177 18.33 17.83 1.83
CA THR A 177 18.10 16.59 1.09
C THR A 177 19.15 15.51 1.35
N PRO A 178 20.47 15.81 1.43
CA PRO A 178 21.45 14.77 1.73
C PRO A 178 21.24 14.09 3.09
N ALA A 179 20.87 14.86 4.12
CA ALA A 179 20.56 14.31 5.44
C ALA A 179 19.24 13.54 5.41
N MET A 180 18.19 14.12 4.83
CA MET A 180 16.88 13.48 4.70
C MET A 180 16.95 12.15 3.96
N TRP A 181 17.72 12.07 2.87
CA TRP A 181 17.89 10.85 2.09
C TRP A 181 18.63 9.74 2.84
N ARG A 182 19.67 10.10 3.60
CA ARG A 182 20.37 9.15 4.47
C ARG A 182 19.43 8.65 5.54
N ASP A 183 18.79 9.56 6.27
CA ASP A 183 17.96 9.21 7.42
C ASP A 183 16.71 8.42 6.98
N LEU A 184 16.14 8.69 5.79
CA LEU A 184 15.08 7.87 5.16
C LEU A 184 15.54 6.42 4.98
N GLN A 185 16.72 6.21 4.38
CA GLN A 185 17.24 4.87 4.11
C GLN A 185 17.66 4.12 5.39
N GLU A 186 18.05 4.84 6.45
CA GLU A 186 18.38 4.24 7.74
C GLU A 186 17.11 3.82 8.50
N ARG A 187 16.05 4.62 8.45
CA ARG A 187 14.80 4.40 9.19
C ARG A 187 13.85 3.40 8.52
N THR A 188 13.73 3.49 7.20
CA THR A 188 12.89 2.63 6.37
C THR A 188 13.67 2.27 5.11
N PRO A 189 14.56 1.26 5.17
CA PRO A 189 15.41 0.89 4.06
C PRO A 189 14.63 0.55 2.80
N LEU A 190 15.05 1.13 1.68
CA LEU A 190 14.48 0.84 0.37
C LEU A 190 14.84 -0.60 -0.06
N PRO A 191 13.94 -1.29 -0.80
CA PRO A 191 14.18 -2.66 -1.27
C PRO A 191 15.52 -2.80 -2.00
N SER A 192 16.26 -3.87 -1.67
CA SER A 192 17.58 -4.13 -2.28
C SER A 192 17.50 -4.44 -3.78
N SER A 193 16.32 -4.77 -4.29
CA SER A 193 16.05 -5.01 -5.70
C SER A 193 16.02 -3.74 -6.55
N LEU A 194 15.91 -2.54 -5.94
CA LEU A 194 15.93 -1.28 -6.67
C LEU A 194 17.31 -1.02 -7.29
N SER A 195 17.33 -0.81 -8.61
CA SER A 195 18.53 -0.42 -9.34
C SER A 195 19.06 0.95 -8.88
N GLU A 196 20.33 1.22 -9.16
CA GLU A 196 20.96 2.52 -8.90
C GLU A 196 20.22 3.66 -9.62
N GLU A 197 19.76 3.43 -10.86
CA GLU A 197 18.98 4.39 -11.62
C GLU A 197 17.66 4.76 -10.93
N ARG A 198 16.93 3.77 -10.38
CA ARG A 198 15.69 4.01 -9.63
C ARG A 198 15.96 4.73 -8.32
N ARG A 199 17.04 4.36 -7.61
CA ARG A 199 17.46 5.04 -6.38
C ARG A 199 17.86 6.50 -6.65
N GLU A 200 18.51 6.78 -7.77
CA GLU A 200 18.82 8.16 -8.19
C GLU A 200 17.54 8.95 -8.53
N SER A 201 16.59 8.32 -9.21
CA SER A 201 15.27 8.92 -9.48
C SER A 201 14.55 9.31 -8.19
N LEU A 202 14.47 8.40 -7.22
CA LEU A 202 13.90 8.65 -5.90
C LEU A 202 14.59 9.83 -5.18
N TYR A 203 15.92 9.87 -5.19
CA TYR A 203 16.67 10.99 -4.61
C TYR A 203 16.36 12.33 -5.29
N LYS A 204 16.26 12.34 -6.63
CA LYS A 204 15.89 13.54 -7.40
C LYS A 204 14.48 14.00 -7.09
N GLN A 205 13.54 13.07 -6.93
CA GLN A 205 12.16 13.39 -6.53
C GLN A 205 12.17 14.04 -5.14
N LEU A 206 12.86 13.44 -4.16
CA LEU A 206 12.99 14.01 -2.82
C LEU A 206 13.60 15.42 -2.86
N TRP A 207 14.63 15.64 -3.69
CA TRP A 207 15.21 16.95 -3.89
C TRP A 207 14.18 17.96 -4.42
N CYS A 208 13.39 17.57 -5.43
CA CYS A 208 12.35 18.43 -6.00
C CYS A 208 11.29 18.77 -4.95
N HIS A 209 10.77 17.78 -4.24
CA HIS A 209 9.80 18.00 -3.16
C HIS A 209 10.37 18.89 -2.05
N ALA A 210 11.63 18.71 -1.66
CA ALA A 210 12.28 19.57 -0.69
C ALA A 210 12.48 21.01 -1.19
N ALA A 211 12.84 21.18 -2.47
CA ALA A 211 13.05 22.49 -3.07
C ALA A 211 11.73 23.28 -3.22
N TYR A 212 10.65 22.61 -3.63
CA TYR A 212 9.43 23.27 -4.12
C TYR A 212 8.17 22.95 -3.30
N GLY A 213 8.20 21.94 -2.43
CA GLY A 213 7.13 21.57 -1.50
C GLY A 213 6.95 22.53 -0.31
N ARG A 214 7.49 23.76 -0.42
CA ARG A 214 7.34 24.84 0.58
C ARG A 214 5.92 25.37 0.64
N LEU A 215 5.14 25.21 -0.43
CA LEU A 215 3.75 25.60 -0.50
C LEU A 215 2.88 24.40 -0.10
N PRO A 216 2.18 24.40 1.05
CA PRO A 216 1.31 23.30 1.46
C PRO A 216 0.23 22.97 0.41
N GLN A 217 -0.13 23.96 -0.41
CA GLN A 217 -1.08 23.85 -1.52
C GLN A 217 -0.58 22.99 -2.69
N LEU A 218 0.75 22.80 -2.83
CA LEU A 218 1.37 22.02 -3.90
C LEU A 218 2.00 20.71 -3.42
N GLY A 219 2.35 20.61 -2.13
CA GLY A 219 3.23 19.55 -1.62
C GLY A 219 2.63 18.66 -0.56
N GLY A 220 1.31 18.63 -0.39
CA GLY A 220 0.59 17.72 0.51
C GLY A 220 1.07 17.68 1.97
N PRO A 221 0.51 16.78 2.79
CA PRO A 221 1.09 16.47 4.10
C PRO A 221 2.39 15.65 3.98
N THR A 222 2.56 14.92 2.87
CA THR A 222 3.67 14.01 2.59
C THR A 222 4.49 14.43 1.37
N TRP A 223 5.73 13.95 1.31
CA TRP A 223 6.54 13.90 0.09
C TRP A 223 6.69 12.45 -0.32
N ASP A 224 5.98 12.08 -1.38
CA ASP A 224 5.92 10.72 -1.91
C ASP A 224 6.83 10.61 -3.12
N ILE A 225 7.70 9.62 -3.12
CA ILE A 225 8.69 9.40 -4.17
C ILE A 225 8.58 7.95 -4.67
N GLU A 226 8.43 7.80 -5.97
CA GLU A 226 7.96 6.56 -6.60
C GLU A 226 9.06 5.98 -7.49
N ALA A 227 9.38 4.69 -7.30
CA ALA A 227 10.53 4.04 -7.91
C ALA A 227 10.39 3.80 -9.43
N GLU A 228 9.16 3.70 -9.95
CA GLU A 228 8.89 3.51 -11.39
C GLU A 228 8.94 4.82 -12.19
N ARG A 229 9.12 5.96 -11.54
CA ARG A 229 9.32 7.25 -12.21
C ARG A 229 10.67 7.27 -12.93
N PRO A 230 10.74 7.73 -14.19
CA PRO A 230 11.97 7.67 -14.98
C PRO A 230 13.06 8.55 -14.36
N ASN A 231 14.32 8.13 -14.47
CA ASN A 231 15.44 8.93 -13.98
C ASN A 231 15.75 10.08 -14.95
N ILE A 232 15.24 11.27 -14.66
CA ILE A 232 15.47 12.47 -15.50
C ILE A 232 16.77 13.20 -15.14
N SER A 233 17.25 14.07 -16.03
CA SER A 233 18.44 14.88 -15.78
C SER A 233 18.22 15.92 -14.68
N TRP A 234 19.26 16.28 -13.93
CA TRP A 234 19.20 17.35 -12.92
C TRP A 234 18.75 18.70 -13.50
N TRP A 235 19.09 18.99 -14.76
CA TRP A 235 18.56 20.17 -15.44
C TRP A 235 17.03 20.13 -15.51
N ARG A 236 16.44 18.99 -15.87
CA ARG A 236 14.99 18.83 -15.92
C ARG A 236 14.37 18.97 -14.52
N VAL A 237 14.96 18.31 -13.52
CA VAL A 237 14.53 18.38 -12.12
C VAL A 237 14.46 19.83 -11.60
N ALA A 238 15.45 20.66 -11.93
CA ALA A 238 15.55 22.02 -11.40
C ALA A 238 14.86 23.09 -12.26
N ALA A 239 14.82 22.92 -13.59
CA ALA A 239 14.36 23.95 -14.52
C ALA A 239 12.93 23.75 -15.03
N GLN A 240 12.36 22.54 -14.95
CA GLN A 240 11.04 22.21 -15.51
C GLN A 240 9.99 21.86 -14.46
N VAL A 241 10.19 22.33 -13.22
CA VAL A 241 9.32 22.00 -12.07
C VAL A 241 7.86 22.41 -12.31
N ALA A 242 7.63 23.54 -12.99
CA ALA A 242 6.28 23.98 -13.33
C ALA A 242 5.55 23.00 -14.26
N ASP A 243 6.29 22.21 -15.05
CA ASP A 243 5.72 21.25 -16.01
C ASP A 243 5.37 19.92 -15.34
N HIS A 244 6.22 19.43 -14.41
CA HIS A 244 6.06 18.11 -13.81
C HIS A 244 5.58 18.12 -12.36
N GLY A 245 5.62 19.25 -11.64
CA GLY A 245 5.15 19.34 -10.25
C GLY A 245 5.82 18.36 -9.29
N CYS A 246 7.08 18.00 -9.56
CA CYS A 246 7.83 16.90 -8.93
C CYS A 246 7.33 15.46 -9.18
N ASN A 247 6.30 15.27 -10.01
CA ASN A 247 5.67 13.99 -10.35
C ASN A 247 5.81 13.69 -11.86
N TRP A 248 7.04 13.49 -12.35
CA TRP A 248 7.34 13.34 -13.80
C TRP A 248 7.15 11.94 -14.38
#